data_AF-A0AAC9VA75-F1
#
_entry.id   AF-A0AAC9VA75-F1
#
_cell.length_a   1.000
_cell.length_b   1.000
_cell.length_c   1.000
_cell.angle_alpha   90.00
_cell.angle_beta   90.00
_cell.angle_gamma   90.00
#
_symmetry.space_group_name_H-M   'P 1'
#
loop_
_entity.id
_entity.type
_entity.pdbx_description
1 polymer ?
#
loop_
_entity_poly.entity_id
_entity_poly.type
_entity_poly.pdbx_seq_one_letter_code
_entity_poly.pdbx_strand_id
1 'polypeptide(L)' 'MVEQTIVKALYADVLYEKAEKGLIVTTSSFSPGSRKLCSARAYPVAEANRETLRSWIMVMRKPDTGIWSL' A
#
# COMPACT_ATOMS: atom_id res chain seq x y z
N MET A 1 10.59 -5.16 6.81
CA MET A 1 9.62 -4.41 7.62
C MET A 1 9.65 -2.98 7.15
N VAL A 2 8.50 -2.34 6.95
CA VAL A 2 8.40 -0.95 6.50
C VAL A 2 8.28 -0.05 7.73
N GLU A 3 9.26 0.85 7.89
CA GLU A 3 9.32 1.78 9.00
C GLU A 3 8.69 3.15 8.70
N GLN A 4 8.45 3.92 9.78
CA GLN A 4 7.74 5.19 9.73
C GLN A 4 8.39 6.21 8.78
N THR A 5 9.71 6.14 8.61
CA THR A 5 10.45 7.03 7.70
C THR A 5 10.02 6.85 6.25
N ILE A 6 9.79 5.61 5.80
CA ILE A 6 9.33 5.31 4.44
C ILE A 6 7.90 5.83 4.23
N VAL A 7 7.03 5.63 5.23
CA VAL A 7 5.65 6.15 5.18
C VAL A 7 5.64 7.67 5.08
N LYS A 8 6.48 8.37 5.87
CA LYS A 8 6.59 9.83 5.84
C LYS A 8 7.15 10.34 4.52
N ALA A 9 8.12 9.64 3.93
CA ALA A 9 8.68 9.99 2.63
C ALA A 9 7.59 9.93 1.54
N LEU A 10 6.89 8.80 1.40
CA LEU A 10 5.82 8.69 0.42
C LEU A 10 4.68 9.69 0.68
N TYR A 11 4.35 9.97 1.94
CA TYR A 11 3.35 10.99 2.24
C TYR A 11 3.78 12.39 1.78
N ALA A 12 5.06 12.74 1.93
CA ALA A 12 5.59 14.00 1.42
C ALA A 12 5.44 14.07 -0.12
N ASP A 13 5.74 12.97 -0.82
CA ASP A 13 5.56 12.88 -2.27
C ASP A 13 4.08 13.02 -2.67
N VAL A 14 3.16 12.36 -1.94
CA VAL A 14 1.70 12.48 -2.17
C VAL A 14 1.23 13.93 -2.06
N LEU A 15 1.72 14.67 -1.05
CA LEU A 15 1.39 16.10 -0.89
C LEU A 15 1.99 16.94 -2.03
N TYR A 16 3.24 16.69 -2.39
CA TYR A 16 3.94 17.42 -3.45
C TYR A 16 3.27 17.25 -4.80
N GLU A 17 2.92 16.01 -5.16
CA GLU A 17 2.25 15.65 -6.41
C GLU A 17 0.74 15.95 -6.40
N LYS A 18 0.19 16.44 -5.27
CA LYS A 18 -1.26 16.63 -5.06
C LYS A 18 -2.07 15.36 -5.35
N ALA A 19 -1.50 14.20 -5.07
CA ALA A 19 -2.16 12.92 -5.24
C ALA A 19 -3.20 12.69 -4.13
N GLU A 20 -4.26 11.94 -4.43
CA GLU A 20 -5.26 11.60 -3.42
C GLU A 20 -4.72 10.57 -2.42
N LYS A 21 -3.96 9.58 -2.90
CA LYS A 21 -3.47 8.44 -2.12
C LYS A 21 -2.12 7.94 -2.63
N GLY A 22 -1.32 7.37 -1.71
CA GLY A 22 -0.11 6.60 -2.00
C GLY A 22 -0.30 5.12 -1.67
N LEU A 23 0.45 4.25 -2.34
CA LEU A 23 0.46 2.81 -2.08
C LEU A 23 1.90 2.31 -1.91
N ILE A 24 2.20 1.72 -0.75
CA ILE A 24 3.46 0.98 -0.54
C ILE A 24 3.21 -0.49 -0.83
N VAL A 25 3.90 -1.01 -1.83
CA VAL A 25 3.90 -2.42 -2.20
C VAL A 25 5.15 -3.09 -1.65
N THR A 26 5.00 -4.15 -0.86
CA THR A 26 6.15 -4.83 -0.25
C THR A 26 5.87 -6.32 -0.04
N THR A 27 6.91 -7.14 -0.14
CA THR A 27 6.86 -8.55 0.29
C THR A 27 7.02 -8.70 1.80
N SER A 28 7.22 -7.62 2.55
CA SER A 28 7.22 -7.60 4.01
C SER A 28 5.92 -6.99 4.56
N SER A 29 5.94 -6.40 5.74
CA SER A 29 4.80 -5.72 6.36
C SER A 29 5.23 -4.42 7.04
N PHE A 30 4.26 -3.55 7.30
CA PHE A 30 4.41 -2.35 8.11
C PHE A 30 4.76 -2.73 9.55
N SER A 31 5.70 -2.00 10.14
CA SER A 31 5.90 -2.05 11.59
C SER A 31 4.65 -1.54 12.32
N PRO A 32 4.43 -1.91 13.60
CA PRO A 32 3.29 -1.42 14.38
C PRO A 32 3.24 0.12 14.42
N GLY A 33 4.41 0.76 14.50
CA GLY A 33 4.54 2.21 14.45
C GLY A 33 4.09 2.81 13.13
N SER A 34 4.47 2.20 12.00
CA SER A 34 4.03 2.62 10.66
C SER A 34 2.52 2.49 10.46
N ARG A 35 1.92 1.37 10.91
CA ARG A 35 0.46 1.17 10.83
C ARG A 35 -0.30 2.19 11.68
N LYS A 36 0.17 2.42 12.92
CA LYS A 36 -0.41 3.43 13.82
C LYS A 36 -0.24 4.85 13.28
N LEU A 37 0.88 5.15 12.62
CA LEU A 37 1.12 6.46 12.01
C LEU A 37 0.08 6.76 10.93
N CYS A 38 -0.22 5.79 10.05
CA CYS A 38 -1.20 5.96 8.98
C CYS A 38 -2.60 6.29 9.53
N SER A 39 -3.05 5.55 10.56
CA SER A 39 -4.37 5.78 11.16
C SER A 39 -4.43 7.04 12.04
N ALA A 40 -3.41 7.29 12.88
CA ALA A 40 -3.42 8.39 13.82
C ALA A 40 -3.24 9.77 13.17
N ARG A 41 -2.53 9.83 12.04
CA ARG A 41 -2.29 11.09 11.30
C ARG A 41 -3.14 11.19 10.04
N ALA A 42 -4.00 10.22 9.78
CA ALA A 42 -4.80 10.12 8.56
C ALA A 42 -3.95 10.27 7.28
N TYR A 43 -2.73 9.70 7.27
CA TYR A 43 -1.92 9.70 6.06
C TYR A 43 -2.59 8.80 5.03
N PRO A 44 -2.90 9.29 3.81
CA PRO A 44 -3.58 8.51 2.78
C PRO A 44 -2.61 7.52 2.09
N VAL A 45 -1.87 6.75 2.89
CA VAL A 45 -0.89 5.76 2.46
C VAL A 45 -1.42 4.37 2.78
N ALA A 46 -1.67 3.58 1.73
CA ALA A 46 -2.10 2.19 1.83
C ALA A 46 -0.92 1.21 1.79
N GLU A 47 -1.13 0.01 2.32
CA GLU A 47 -0.19 -1.10 2.30
C GLU A 47 -0.72 -2.23 1.42
N ALA A 48 0.08 -2.70 0.46
CA ALA A 48 -0.08 -3.99 -0.18
C ALA A 48 1.10 -4.89 0.24
N ASN A 49 0.87 -5.67 1.30
CA ASN A 49 1.85 -6.59 1.87
C ASN A 49 1.88 -7.94 1.14
N ARG A 50 2.69 -8.88 1.63
CA ARG A 50 2.80 -10.24 1.06
C ARG A 50 1.46 -10.95 0.88
N GLU A 51 0.56 -10.85 1.85
CA GLU A 51 -0.74 -11.52 1.80
C GLU A 51 -1.61 -10.92 0.71
N THR A 52 -1.64 -9.59 0.64
CA THR A 52 -2.35 -8.83 -0.41
C THR A 52 -1.81 -9.19 -1.79
N LEU A 53 -0.49 -9.16 -1.96
CA LEU A 53 0.17 -9.53 -3.22
C LEU A 53 -0.11 -10.97 -3.62
N ARG A 54 -0.06 -11.92 -2.67
CA ARG A 54 -0.40 -13.32 -2.94
C ARG A 54 -1.84 -13.45 -3.41
N SER A 55 -2.77 -12.75 -2.76
CA SER A 55 -4.18 -12.74 -3.17
C SER A 55 -4.34 -12.21 -4.60
N TRP A 56 -3.77 -11.04 -4.90
CA TRP A 56 -3.83 -10.45 -6.24
C TRP A 56 -3.24 -11.36 -7.30
N ILE A 57 -2.05 -11.93 -7.06
CA ILE A 57 -1.42 -12.87 -8.00
C ILE A 57 -2.30 -14.10 -8.22
N MET A 58 -2.89 -14.66 -7.16
CA MET A 58 -3.77 -15.83 -7.29
C MET A 58 -5.04 -15.54 -8.09
N VAL A 59 -5.60 -14.33 -7.96
CA VAL A 59 -6.74 -13.88 -8.77
C VAL A 59 -6.29 -13.67 -10.22
N MET A 60 -5.25 -12.86 -10.46
CA MET A 60 -4.76 -12.54 -11.80
C MET A 60 -4.30 -13.77 -12.62
N ARG A 61 -3.96 -14.88 -11.96
CA ARG A 61 -3.62 -16.15 -12.63
C ARG A 61 -4.81 -16.82 -13.33
N LYS A 62 -6.05 -16.47 -12.97
CA LYS A 62 -7.24 -17.00 -13.63
C LYS A 62 -7.68 -16.01 -14.72
N PRO A 63 -7.74 -16.44 -15.99
CA PRO A 63 -8.36 -15.66 -17.06
C PRO A 63 -9.75 -15.18 -16.62
N ASP A 64 -10.14 -13.98 -17.05
CA ASP A 64 -11.45 -13.38 -16.82
C ASP A 64 -11.86 -13.12 -15.35
N THR A 65 -10.91 -13.19 -14.40
CA THR A 65 -11.17 -12.83 -12.99
C THR A 65 -10.42 -11.57 -12.53
N GLY A 66 -9.66 -10.94 -13.42
CA GLY A 66 -9.11 -9.61 -13.19
C GLY A 66 -10.21 -8.55 -13.23
N ILE A 67 -9.93 -7.36 -12.66
CA ILE A 67 -10.82 -6.18 -12.68
C ILE A 67 -11.19 -5.68 -14.09
N TRP A 68 -10.62 -6.28 -15.14
CA TRP A 68 -10.82 -5.94 -16.55
C TRP A 68 -11.52 -7.06 -17.34
N SER A 69 -12.19 -8.01 -16.71
CA SER A 69 -13.08 -8.92 -17.45
C SER A 69 -14.29 -8.15 -17.96
N LEU A 70 -14.28 -7.88 -19.27
CA LEU A 70 -15.43 -7.47 -20.07
C LEU A 70 -16.30 -8.67 -20.42
#